data_AF-A0A929WWA7-F1
#
_entry.id   AF-A0A929WWA7-F1
#
_cell.length_a   1.000
_cell.length_b   1.000
_cell.length_c   1.000
_cell.angle_alpha   90.00
_cell.angle_beta   90.00
_cell.angle_gamma   90.00
#
_symmetry.space_group_name_H-M   'P 1'
#
loop_
_entity.id
_entity.type
_entity.pdbx_description
1 polymer ?
#
loop_
_entity_poly.entity_id
_entity_poly.type
_entity_poly.pdbx_seq_one_letter_code
_entity_poly.pdbx_strand_id
1 'polypeptide(L)'
;MPKTGARTRAVKKDAVLEAALDVARAGAEAVAHPRPVGEHVGFEMVSERLGTHYFASTDAGYVGWCWAVTLARVPRGRVATVCEVDMTPREGALLAPEWVPWEARLRPSDISREDTLPYVADDVRLEQGFEDTSDDPDLPVVRDLGLGRPRVLSEEGRSQAAKRWYESERGPKSGRRPRNTCSTCGFLMKMSGDIRTMFGVCANEWATDDGAVVSLDHTCGSHSETDVPKNGTAWPVRPSRVNEGALDAEPMPRASEQAGTQAVAQQAQEATPSEGGPEEAARSEGGPQEATPSEASMNTD
;
A
#
# COMPACT_ATOMS: atom_id res chain seq x y z
N MET A 1 -28.66 47.25 -10.34
CA MET A 1 -27.97 48.27 -11.16
C MET A 1 -26.80 47.61 -11.86
N PRO A 2 -26.72 47.61 -13.20
CA PRO A 2 -25.52 47.11 -13.87
C PRO A 2 -24.38 48.09 -13.58
N LYS A 3 -23.28 47.59 -12.98
CA LYS A 3 -22.09 48.39 -12.72
C LYS A 3 -21.51 48.81 -14.07
N THR A 4 -21.54 50.10 -14.38
CA THR A 4 -20.85 50.67 -15.53
C THR A 4 -19.36 50.37 -15.38
N GLY A 5 -18.84 49.45 -16.20
CA GLY A 5 -17.42 49.14 -16.23
C GLY A 5 -16.64 50.42 -16.54
N ALA A 6 -15.72 50.80 -15.65
CA ALA A 6 -14.82 51.92 -15.88
C ALA A 6 -14.00 51.63 -17.15
N ARG A 7 -14.05 52.54 -18.14
CA ARG A 7 -13.20 52.45 -19.32
C ARG A 7 -11.73 52.54 -18.87
N THR A 8 -10.98 51.47 -19.03
CA THR A 8 -9.53 51.44 -18.80
C THR A 8 -8.86 52.41 -19.79
N ARG A 9 -8.24 53.47 -19.27
CA ARG A 9 -7.53 54.45 -20.10
C ARG A 9 -6.28 53.77 -20.66
N ALA A 10 -6.04 53.91 -21.97
CA ALA A 10 -4.83 53.37 -22.59
C ALA A 10 -3.58 53.91 -21.88
N VAL A 11 -2.70 53.00 -21.47
CA VAL A 11 -1.45 53.35 -20.78
C VAL A 11 -0.53 54.03 -21.79
N LYS A 12 -0.12 55.27 -21.49
CA LYS A 12 0.79 56.02 -22.35
C LYS A 12 2.21 55.46 -22.20
N LYS A 13 2.93 55.37 -23.32
CA LYS A 13 4.36 55.08 -23.31
C LYS A 13 5.10 56.13 -22.47
N ASP A 14 6.09 55.68 -21.72
CA ASP A 14 6.94 56.52 -20.88
C ASP A 14 8.40 56.32 -21.27
N ALA A 15 8.95 57.26 -22.03
CA ALA A 15 10.30 57.15 -22.59
C ALA A 15 11.39 57.09 -21.51
N VAL A 16 11.13 57.61 -20.29
CA VAL A 16 12.09 57.52 -19.18
C VAL A 16 12.17 56.09 -18.67
N LEU A 17 11.02 55.42 -18.52
CA LEU A 17 10.96 54.02 -18.07
C LEU A 17 11.49 53.09 -19.15
N GLU A 18 11.06 53.28 -20.41
CA GLU A 18 11.50 52.45 -21.55
C GLU A 18 13.03 52.52 -21.75
N ALA A 19 13.65 53.67 -21.48
CA ALA A 19 15.11 53.85 -21.57
C ALA A 19 15.87 53.38 -20.31
N ALA A 20 15.20 53.06 -19.20
CA ALA A 20 15.84 52.73 -17.92
C ALA A 20 16.31 51.26 -17.82
N LEU A 21 16.81 50.70 -18.92
CA LEU A 21 17.24 49.31 -19.00
C LEU A 21 18.38 48.99 -18.02
N ASP A 22 19.33 49.90 -17.84
CA ASP A 22 20.48 49.71 -16.94
C ASP A 22 20.05 49.64 -15.47
N VAL A 23 19.08 50.48 -15.08
CA VAL A 23 18.49 50.46 -13.72
C VAL A 23 17.76 49.14 -13.49
N ALA A 24 16.99 48.68 -14.49
CA ALA A 24 16.29 47.40 -14.41
C ALA A 24 17.28 46.22 -14.32
N ARG A 25 18.32 46.21 -15.16
CA ARG A 25 19.34 45.16 -15.17
C ARG A 25 20.08 45.09 -13.85
N ALA A 26 20.51 46.24 -13.30
CA ALA A 26 21.16 46.29 -12.00
C ALA A 26 20.24 45.77 -10.87
N GLY A 27 18.94 46.06 -10.94
CA GLY A 27 17.93 45.52 -10.02
C GLY A 27 17.82 44.00 -10.10
N ALA A 28 17.75 43.43 -11.30
CA ALA A 28 17.73 41.97 -11.50
C ALA A 28 19.02 41.30 -11.00
N GLU A 29 20.18 41.86 -11.34
CA GLU A 29 21.49 41.30 -10.97
C GLU A 29 21.73 41.30 -9.46
N ALA A 30 21.20 42.30 -8.74
CA ALA A 30 21.28 42.36 -7.29
C ALA A 30 20.52 41.20 -6.60
N VAL A 31 19.45 40.69 -7.21
CA VAL A 31 18.63 39.59 -6.66
C VAL A 31 19.08 38.23 -7.21
N ALA A 32 19.47 38.16 -8.48
CA ALA A 32 19.87 36.91 -9.13
C ALA A 32 21.22 36.37 -8.64
N HIS A 33 22.07 37.22 -8.04
CA HIS A 33 23.43 36.85 -7.61
C HIS A 33 23.45 35.56 -6.76
N PRO A 34 24.31 34.58 -7.08
CA PRO A 34 25.47 34.62 -7.99
C PRO A 34 25.17 34.28 -9.46
N ARG A 35 23.91 34.15 -9.85
CA ARG A 35 23.53 33.66 -11.18
C ARG A 35 23.39 34.81 -12.18
N PRO A 36 23.82 34.62 -13.44
CA PRO A 36 23.78 35.68 -14.44
C PRO A 36 22.35 35.94 -14.93
N VAL A 37 22.00 37.21 -15.11
CA VAL A 37 20.76 37.63 -15.75
C VAL A 37 20.95 37.60 -17.28
N GLY A 38 19.99 37.02 -18.00
CA GLY A 38 20.08 36.86 -19.45
C GLY A 38 19.82 38.14 -20.26
N GLU A 39 19.51 37.93 -21.53
CA GLU A 39 19.21 39.01 -22.47
C GLU A 39 17.90 39.72 -22.14
N HIS A 40 17.78 40.99 -22.55
CA HIS A 40 16.54 41.74 -22.41
C HIS A 40 15.53 41.23 -23.44
N VAL A 41 14.39 40.73 -22.95
CA VAL A 41 13.35 40.08 -23.76
C VAL A 41 12.27 41.08 -24.17
N GLY A 42 12.05 42.14 -23.38
CA GLY A 42 11.09 43.16 -23.72
C GLY A 42 10.73 44.10 -22.57
N PHE A 43 9.88 45.06 -22.89
CA PHE A 43 9.39 46.08 -21.95
C PHE A 43 7.89 46.26 -22.14
N GLU A 44 7.17 46.41 -21.03
CA GLU A 44 5.73 46.64 -21.02
C GLU A 44 5.36 47.73 -20.01
N MET A 45 4.44 48.60 -20.42
CA MET A 45 3.84 49.58 -19.50
C MET A 45 2.66 48.94 -18.76
N VAL A 46 2.77 48.80 -17.44
CA VAL A 46 1.74 48.22 -16.57
C VAL A 46 0.67 49.26 -16.20
N SER A 47 1.10 50.50 -15.92
CA SER A 47 0.20 51.61 -15.55
C SER A 47 0.84 52.97 -15.81
N GLU A 48 0.16 54.07 -15.49
CA GLU A 48 0.75 55.41 -15.61
C GLU A 48 2.01 55.51 -14.73
N ARG A 49 3.17 55.71 -15.38
CA ARG A 49 4.50 55.80 -14.75
C ARG A 49 4.93 54.53 -14.00
N LEU A 50 4.44 53.37 -14.43
CA LEU A 50 4.84 52.05 -13.95
C LEU A 50 5.06 51.13 -15.16
N GLY A 51 6.24 50.57 -15.31
CA GLY A 51 6.58 49.69 -16.42
C GLY A 51 7.57 48.61 -16.02
N THR A 52 7.53 47.46 -16.68
CA THR A 52 8.30 46.27 -16.33
C THR A 52 9.22 45.89 -17.47
N HIS A 53 10.52 45.75 -17.16
CA HIS A 53 11.50 45.15 -18.06
C HIS A 53 11.61 43.66 -17.78
N TYR A 54 11.71 42.86 -18.83
CA TYR A 54 11.87 41.42 -18.74
C TYR A 54 13.26 41.02 -19.23
N PHE A 55 13.96 40.19 -18.45
CA PHE A 55 15.23 39.58 -18.84
C PHE A 55 15.11 38.06 -18.76
N ALA A 56 15.68 37.34 -19.72
CA ALA A 56 15.62 35.87 -19.72
C ALA A 56 16.33 35.31 -18.49
N SER A 57 15.79 34.23 -17.90
CA SER A 57 16.54 33.43 -16.94
C SER A 57 17.56 32.57 -17.68
N THR A 58 18.77 32.44 -17.12
CA THR A 58 19.83 31.55 -17.63
C THR A 58 19.88 30.21 -16.89
N ASP A 59 19.03 30.04 -15.87
CA ASP A 59 19.03 28.86 -15.03
C ASP A 59 18.35 27.68 -15.71
N ALA A 60 19.02 26.52 -15.69
CA ALA A 60 18.49 25.28 -16.24
C ALA A 60 17.17 24.82 -15.59
N GLY A 61 16.90 25.23 -14.35
CA GLY A 61 15.64 24.94 -13.65
C GLY A 61 14.49 25.90 -13.99
N TYR A 62 14.78 27.02 -14.68
CA TYR A 62 13.84 28.10 -14.96
C TYR A 62 13.76 28.39 -16.47
N VAL A 63 13.78 27.33 -17.29
CA VAL A 63 13.60 27.43 -18.74
C VAL A 63 12.26 28.10 -19.06
N GLY A 64 12.27 29.15 -19.89
CA GLY A 64 11.09 29.93 -20.25
C GLY A 64 10.65 30.96 -19.21
N TRP A 65 11.37 31.09 -18.08
CA TRP A 65 11.10 32.13 -17.08
C TRP A 65 11.91 33.39 -17.38
N CYS A 66 11.41 34.52 -16.88
CA CYS A 66 12.05 35.83 -17.00
C CYS A 66 12.13 36.52 -15.64
N TRP A 67 13.20 37.27 -15.42
CA TRP A 67 13.28 38.30 -14.39
C TRP A 67 12.45 39.50 -14.83
N ALA A 68 11.36 39.77 -14.12
CA ALA A 68 10.50 40.93 -14.29
C ALA A 68 10.91 42.01 -13.30
N VAL A 69 11.40 43.13 -13.81
CA VAL A 69 11.84 44.27 -12.99
C VAL A 69 10.89 45.43 -13.23
N THR A 70 10.04 45.69 -12.25
CA THR A 70 9.06 46.76 -12.32
C THR A 70 9.69 48.06 -11.82
N LEU A 71 9.66 49.08 -12.68
CA LEU A 71 10.16 50.42 -12.42
C LEU A 71 9.00 51.41 -12.31
N ALA A 72 9.11 52.35 -11.39
CA ALA A 72 8.24 53.52 -11.31
C ALA A 72 9.03 54.82 -11.42
N ARG A 73 8.33 55.91 -11.74
CA ARG A 73 8.88 57.27 -11.61
C ARG A 73 7.89 58.26 -11.03
N VAL A 74 8.43 59.23 -10.29
CA VAL A 74 7.65 60.34 -9.74
C VAL A 74 7.17 61.31 -10.84
N PRO A 75 6.03 62.01 -10.63
CA PRO A 75 5.57 63.05 -11.55
C PRO A 75 6.67 64.07 -11.88
N ARG A 76 6.86 64.37 -13.17
CA ARG A 76 7.91 65.27 -13.70
C ARG A 76 9.36 64.86 -13.41
N GLY A 77 9.59 63.75 -12.70
CA GLY A 77 10.91 63.17 -12.50
C GLY A 77 11.43 62.51 -13.77
N ARG A 78 12.75 62.55 -13.95
CA ARG A 78 13.50 61.90 -15.04
C ARG A 78 14.31 60.68 -14.57
N VAL A 79 14.08 60.25 -13.33
CA VAL A 79 14.77 59.12 -12.71
C VAL A 79 13.74 58.02 -12.48
N ALA A 80 14.05 56.81 -12.95
CA ALA A 80 13.30 55.60 -12.67
C ALA A 80 13.85 54.93 -11.41
N THR A 81 12.97 54.35 -10.61
CA THR A 81 13.32 53.60 -9.38
C THR A 81 12.72 52.21 -9.45
N VAL A 82 13.46 51.20 -8.99
CA VAL A 82 12.97 49.82 -8.89
C VAL A 82 11.91 49.73 -7.80
N CYS A 83 10.76 49.15 -8.12
CA CYS A 83 9.70 48.85 -7.16
C CYS A 83 9.81 47.42 -6.64
N GLU A 84 9.97 46.46 -7.56
CA GLU A 84 10.02 45.03 -7.28
C GLU A 84 10.81 44.31 -8.37
N VAL A 85 11.33 43.15 -8.02
CA VAL A 85 12.05 42.24 -8.89
C VAL A 85 11.49 40.85 -8.62
N ASP A 86 10.83 40.29 -9.63
CA ASP A 86 10.18 38.99 -9.55
C ASP A 86 10.71 38.07 -10.64
N MET A 87 10.55 36.76 -10.45
CA MET A 87 10.77 35.79 -11.50
C MET A 87 9.41 35.26 -11.95
N THR A 88 9.06 35.52 -13.20
CA THR A 88 7.74 35.20 -13.74
C THR A 88 7.85 34.22 -14.91
N PRO A 89 6.94 33.25 -15.00
CA PRO A 89 6.90 32.33 -16.12
C PRO A 89 6.43 33.06 -17.38
N ARG A 90 7.08 32.80 -18.51
CA ARG A 90 6.69 33.30 -19.84
C ARG A 90 6.43 32.13 -20.78
N GLU A 91 6.31 32.43 -22.07
CA GLU A 91 6.10 31.41 -23.09
C GLU A 91 7.19 30.33 -23.02
N GLY A 92 6.77 29.07 -22.97
CA GLY A 92 7.67 27.93 -22.81
C GLY A 92 8.09 27.61 -21.37
N ALA A 93 7.62 28.37 -20.36
CA ALA A 93 7.87 28.04 -18.97
C ALA A 93 7.17 26.74 -18.55
N LEU A 94 7.91 25.84 -17.91
CA LEU A 94 7.33 24.66 -17.27
C LEU A 94 6.62 25.09 -15.98
N LEU A 95 5.29 25.02 -15.98
CA LEU A 95 4.45 25.32 -14.83
C LEU A 95 4.13 24.04 -14.05
N ALA A 96 3.89 24.21 -12.75
CA ALA A 96 3.34 23.14 -11.94
C ALA A 96 1.96 22.73 -12.49
N PRO A 97 1.59 21.44 -12.39
CA PRO A 97 0.23 21.01 -12.71
C PRO A 97 -0.77 21.68 -11.77
N GLU A 98 -2.05 21.66 -12.17
CA GLU A 98 -3.13 22.20 -11.34
C GLU A 98 -3.15 21.50 -9.97
N TRP A 99 -3.40 22.29 -8.92
CA TRP A 99 -3.49 21.75 -7.58
C TRP A 99 -4.73 20.87 -7.45
N VAL A 100 -4.53 19.61 -7.04
CA VAL A 100 -5.62 18.65 -6.81
C VAL A 100 -5.94 18.58 -5.32
N PRO A 101 -7.22 18.61 -4.87
CA PRO A 101 -7.57 18.41 -3.46
C PRO A 101 -7.03 17.09 -2.88
N TRP A 102 -6.66 17.07 -1.60
CA TRP A 102 -6.05 15.88 -0.97
C TRP A 102 -6.92 14.62 -1.09
N GLU A 103 -8.24 14.77 -0.94
CA GLU A 103 -9.23 13.70 -1.05
C GLU A 103 -9.21 13.04 -2.44
N ALA A 104 -9.01 13.84 -3.49
CA ALA A 104 -8.94 13.38 -4.87
C ALA A 104 -7.56 12.77 -5.22
N ARG A 105 -6.59 12.84 -4.30
CA ARG A 105 -5.28 12.17 -4.46
C ARG A 105 -5.26 10.78 -3.84
N LEU A 106 -6.20 10.46 -2.94
CA LEU A 106 -6.22 9.19 -2.23
C LEU A 106 -6.43 8.03 -3.19
N ARG A 107 -5.60 7.01 -3.03
CA ARG A 107 -5.74 5.70 -3.66
C ARG A 107 -6.30 4.71 -2.64
N PRO A 108 -6.97 3.64 -3.09
CA PRO A 108 -7.43 2.58 -2.18
C PRO A 108 -6.30 1.98 -1.32
N SER A 109 -5.05 1.99 -1.82
CA SER A 109 -3.86 1.54 -1.09
C SER A 109 -3.41 2.46 0.04
N ASP A 110 -3.88 3.71 0.05
CA ASP A 110 -3.48 4.72 1.03
C ASP A 110 -4.32 4.62 2.32
N ILE A 111 -5.37 3.80 2.30
CA ILE A 111 -6.29 3.56 3.40
C ILE A 111 -5.80 2.35 4.19
N SER A 112 -5.55 2.56 5.48
CA SER A 112 -5.14 1.52 6.43
C SER A 112 -6.35 0.83 7.08
N ARG A 113 -6.09 -0.16 7.94
CA ARG A 113 -7.15 -0.86 8.68
C ARG A 113 -7.82 0.05 9.72
N GLU A 114 -7.09 1.03 10.20
CA GLU A 114 -7.49 1.96 11.26
C GLU A 114 -8.34 3.12 10.71
N ASP A 115 -8.31 3.36 9.40
CA ASP A 115 -9.06 4.42 8.75
C ASP A 115 -10.53 4.06 8.60
N THR A 116 -11.42 4.99 8.98
CA THR A 116 -12.86 4.85 8.78
C THR A 116 -13.30 5.70 7.60
N LEU A 117 -13.82 5.05 6.54
CA LEU A 117 -14.34 5.78 5.40
C LEU A 117 -15.71 6.39 5.70
N PRO A 118 -16.01 7.58 5.15
CA PRO A 118 -17.34 8.17 5.25
C PRO A 118 -18.43 7.24 4.71
N TYR A 119 -19.58 7.23 5.39
CA TYR A 119 -20.76 6.50 4.91
C TYR A 119 -21.30 7.14 3.63
N VAL A 120 -21.36 6.35 2.56
CA VAL A 120 -22.02 6.73 1.30
C VAL A 120 -23.38 6.01 1.27
N ALA A 121 -24.47 6.78 1.33
CA ALA A 121 -25.83 6.22 1.33
C ALA A 121 -26.14 5.54 -0.02
N ASP A 122 -25.91 6.27 -1.11
CA ASP A 122 -26.21 5.86 -2.48
C ASP A 122 -24.97 5.32 -3.21
N ASP A 123 -24.33 4.30 -2.62
CA ASP A 123 -23.19 3.62 -3.27
C ASP A 123 -23.70 2.63 -4.32
N VAL A 124 -23.44 2.90 -5.60
CA VAL A 124 -23.85 2.06 -6.75
C VAL A 124 -23.33 0.63 -6.67
N ARG A 125 -22.25 0.39 -5.92
CA ARG A 125 -21.64 -0.95 -5.74
C ARG A 125 -22.41 -1.79 -4.73
N LEU A 126 -23.35 -1.20 -4.01
CA LEU A 126 -24.14 -1.84 -2.98
C LEU A 126 -25.63 -1.74 -3.33
N GLU A 127 -26.36 -2.80 -3.04
CA GLU A 127 -27.82 -2.82 -3.08
C GLU A 127 -28.35 -3.22 -1.69
N GLN A 128 -29.62 -2.91 -1.42
CA GLN A 128 -30.23 -3.30 -0.16
C GLN A 128 -30.25 -4.82 -0.05
N GLY A 129 -29.65 -5.35 1.01
CA GLY A 129 -29.85 -6.74 1.38
C GLY A 129 -31.28 -6.84 1.90
N PHE A 130 -32.14 -7.60 1.22
CA PHE A 130 -33.49 -7.86 1.71
C PHE A 130 -33.36 -8.53 3.08
N GLU A 131 -33.49 -7.76 4.16
CA GLU A 131 -33.30 -8.20 5.54
C GLU A 131 -34.16 -9.42 5.84
N ASP A 132 -33.56 -10.47 6.40
CA ASP A 132 -34.32 -11.52 7.05
C ASP A 132 -34.69 -11.03 8.46
N THR A 133 -35.93 -10.57 8.59
CA THR A 133 -36.55 -10.14 9.86
C THR A 133 -37.46 -11.22 10.45
N SER A 134 -37.35 -12.47 9.98
CA SER A 134 -38.20 -13.58 10.42
C SER A 134 -37.78 -14.13 11.79
N ASP A 135 -38.74 -14.29 12.70
CA ASP A 135 -38.60 -15.05 13.95
C ASP A 135 -38.96 -16.56 13.78
N ASP A 136 -39.28 -17.00 12.55
CA ASP A 136 -39.69 -18.39 12.23
C ASP A 136 -38.51 -19.23 11.68
N PRO A 137 -38.09 -20.30 12.38
CA PRO A 137 -36.87 -21.06 12.07
C PRO A 137 -36.96 -22.03 10.88
N ASP A 138 -38.14 -22.30 10.29
CA ASP A 138 -38.34 -23.43 9.37
C ASP A 138 -38.57 -23.06 7.88
N LEU A 139 -38.42 -21.79 7.48
CA LEU A 139 -38.55 -21.38 6.06
C LEU A 139 -37.22 -21.48 5.27
N PRO A 140 -37.23 -21.99 4.01
CA PRO A 140 -36.03 -22.02 3.17
C PRO A 140 -35.66 -20.62 2.65
N VAL A 141 -34.60 -20.08 3.26
CA VAL A 141 -33.84 -18.86 2.95
C VAL A 141 -33.27 -18.91 1.52
N VAL A 142 -33.47 -17.87 0.71
CA VAL A 142 -33.03 -17.82 -0.70
C VAL A 142 -31.50 -17.98 -0.81
N ARG A 143 -31.01 -18.68 -1.85
CA ARG A 143 -29.62 -19.20 -1.94
C ARG A 143 -28.47 -18.15 -1.96
N ASP A 144 -28.76 -16.87 -2.19
CA ASP A 144 -27.80 -15.75 -2.04
C ASP A 144 -28.33 -14.63 -1.09
N LEU A 145 -29.35 -14.94 -0.27
CA LEU A 145 -30.13 -14.02 0.56
C LEU A 145 -29.89 -14.39 2.03
N GLY A 146 -28.66 -14.24 2.53
CA GLY A 146 -28.27 -14.88 3.80
C GLY A 146 -27.05 -14.30 4.49
N LEU A 147 -26.65 -13.06 4.19
CA LEU A 147 -25.58 -12.41 4.95
C LEU A 147 -26.08 -11.73 6.23
N GLY A 148 -27.40 -11.54 6.40
CA GLY A 148 -27.98 -10.75 7.49
C GLY A 148 -27.47 -9.30 7.51
N ARG A 149 -26.99 -8.80 6.35
CA ARG A 149 -26.37 -7.48 6.21
C ARG A 149 -27.37 -6.51 5.59
N PRO A 150 -27.45 -5.27 6.09
CA PRO A 150 -28.32 -4.24 5.51
C PRO A 150 -28.04 -3.98 4.02
N ARG A 151 -26.80 -4.14 3.57
CA ARG A 151 -26.41 -3.96 2.17
C ARG A 151 -25.53 -5.10 1.69
N VAL A 152 -25.75 -5.54 0.46
CA VAL A 152 -24.99 -6.58 -0.23
C VAL A 152 -24.41 -6.04 -1.53
N LEU A 153 -23.46 -6.77 -2.12
CA LEU A 153 -22.79 -6.34 -3.34
C LEU A 153 -23.76 -6.39 -4.52
N SER A 154 -23.99 -5.25 -5.17
CA SER A 154 -24.81 -5.15 -6.38
C SER A 154 -24.14 -5.84 -7.57
N GLU A 155 -24.85 -6.00 -8.67
CA GLU A 155 -24.29 -6.49 -9.94
C GLU A 155 -23.09 -5.63 -10.39
N GLU A 156 -23.23 -4.31 -10.33
CA GLU A 156 -22.15 -3.37 -10.68
C GLU A 156 -20.95 -3.54 -9.73
N GLY A 157 -21.18 -3.70 -8.43
CA GLY A 157 -20.12 -3.98 -7.46
C GLY A 157 -19.36 -5.28 -7.77
N ARG A 158 -20.08 -6.34 -8.16
CA ARG A 158 -19.50 -7.63 -8.57
C ARG A 158 -18.70 -7.49 -9.86
N SER A 159 -19.25 -6.80 -10.86
CA SER A 159 -18.60 -6.56 -12.15
C SER A 159 -17.30 -5.76 -11.99
N GLN A 160 -17.34 -4.66 -11.23
CA GLN A 160 -16.14 -3.86 -10.94
C GLN A 160 -15.08 -4.67 -10.18
N ALA A 161 -15.47 -5.50 -9.20
CA ALA A 161 -14.54 -6.36 -8.48
C ALA A 161 -13.92 -7.41 -9.41
N ALA A 162 -14.73 -8.11 -10.21
CA ALA A 162 -14.27 -9.09 -11.18
C ALA A 162 -13.27 -8.47 -12.17
N LYS A 163 -13.57 -7.28 -12.71
CA LYS A 163 -12.65 -6.56 -13.59
C LYS A 163 -11.31 -6.26 -12.91
N ARG A 164 -11.32 -5.68 -11.71
CA ARG A 164 -10.08 -5.38 -10.96
C ARG A 164 -9.26 -6.62 -10.66
N TRP A 165 -9.90 -7.73 -10.30
CA TRP A 165 -9.20 -8.98 -10.01
C TRP A 165 -8.61 -9.62 -11.27
N TYR A 166 -9.35 -9.61 -12.38
CA TYR A 166 -8.90 -10.16 -13.65
C TYR A 166 -7.76 -9.34 -14.29
N GLU A 167 -7.77 -8.02 -14.12
CA GLU A 167 -6.71 -7.12 -14.59
C GLU A 167 -5.49 -7.07 -13.65
N SER A 168 -5.57 -7.70 -12.48
CA SER A 168 -4.47 -7.75 -11.52
C SER A 168 -3.38 -8.76 -11.88
N GLU A 169 -2.27 -8.75 -11.15
CA GLU A 169 -1.20 -9.78 -11.23
C GLU A 169 -1.70 -11.22 -11.02
N ARG A 170 -2.86 -11.38 -10.35
CA ARG A 170 -3.54 -12.66 -10.09
C ARG A 170 -4.55 -13.05 -11.17
N GLY A 171 -4.66 -12.23 -12.20
CA GLY A 171 -5.34 -12.55 -13.45
C GLY A 171 -4.42 -13.31 -14.42
N PRO A 172 -4.73 -13.30 -15.72
CA PRO A 172 -3.97 -14.06 -16.72
C PRO A 172 -2.58 -13.42 -16.99
N LYS A 173 -1.48 -14.02 -16.50
CA LYS A 173 -0.09 -13.48 -16.59
C LYS A 173 0.58 -13.42 -17.98
N SER A 174 0.87 -12.28 -18.58
CA SER A 174 1.61 -12.25 -19.87
C SER A 174 2.99 -12.96 -19.84
N GLY A 175 3.45 -13.52 -20.97
CA GLY A 175 4.80 -14.12 -21.10
C GLY A 175 4.87 -15.65 -21.07
N ARG A 176 6.06 -16.21 -20.76
CA ARG A 176 6.31 -17.66 -20.74
C ARG A 176 5.72 -18.27 -19.46
N ARG A 177 4.51 -18.81 -19.57
CA ARG A 177 3.77 -19.41 -18.46
C ARG A 177 4.08 -20.91 -18.30
N PRO A 178 4.00 -21.45 -17.08
CA PRO A 178 3.71 -22.86 -16.87
C PRO A 178 2.45 -23.27 -17.62
N ARG A 179 2.37 -24.52 -18.09
CA ARG A 179 1.24 -24.98 -18.92
C ARG A 179 -0.07 -25.07 -18.15
N ASN A 180 0.01 -25.29 -16.84
CA ASN A 180 -1.15 -25.61 -16.02
C ASN A 180 -1.73 -24.34 -15.40
N THR A 181 -3.04 -24.22 -15.49
CA THR A 181 -3.82 -23.09 -14.98
C THR A 181 -4.47 -23.44 -13.65
N CYS A 182 -4.87 -22.43 -12.89
CA CYS A 182 -5.58 -22.60 -11.62
C CYS A 182 -6.86 -23.45 -11.77
N SER A 183 -7.52 -23.44 -12.94
CA SER A 183 -8.70 -24.26 -13.24
C SER A 183 -8.49 -25.76 -13.05
N THR A 184 -7.24 -26.25 -13.20
CA THR A 184 -6.85 -27.66 -13.03
C THR A 184 -6.02 -27.90 -11.77
N CYS A 185 -5.78 -26.86 -10.96
CA CYS A 185 -4.92 -26.95 -9.78
C CYS A 185 -5.68 -27.55 -8.59
N GLY A 186 -5.10 -28.55 -7.95
CA GLY A 186 -5.66 -29.18 -6.74
C GLY A 186 -5.68 -28.27 -5.51
N PHE A 187 -4.86 -27.21 -5.49
CA PHE A 187 -4.84 -26.21 -4.41
C PHE A 187 -5.87 -25.09 -4.58
N LEU A 188 -6.67 -25.10 -5.65
CA LEU A 188 -7.70 -24.09 -5.88
C LEU A 188 -8.94 -24.38 -5.00
N MET A 189 -9.21 -23.51 -4.04
CA MET A 189 -10.46 -23.49 -3.30
C MET A 189 -11.52 -22.71 -4.09
N LYS A 190 -12.68 -23.33 -4.36
CA LYS A 190 -13.78 -22.69 -5.10
C LYS A 190 -14.53 -21.70 -4.21
N MET A 191 -14.84 -20.53 -4.78
CA MET A 191 -15.74 -19.56 -4.16
C MET A 191 -17.20 -19.99 -4.29
N SER A 192 -18.09 -19.34 -3.54
CA SER A 192 -19.54 -19.51 -3.63
C SER A 192 -20.15 -18.62 -4.72
N GLY A 193 -21.39 -18.91 -5.11
CA GLY A 193 -22.14 -18.11 -6.10
C GLY A 193 -21.57 -18.15 -7.52
N ASP A 194 -21.96 -17.19 -8.35
CA ASP A 194 -21.62 -17.18 -9.78
C ASP A 194 -20.14 -16.82 -10.05
N ILE A 195 -19.49 -16.11 -9.13
CA ILE A 195 -18.09 -15.67 -9.27
C ILE A 195 -17.12 -16.86 -9.35
N ARG A 196 -17.51 -18.03 -8.83
CA ARG A 196 -16.74 -19.29 -8.85
C ARG A 196 -16.45 -19.83 -10.25
N THR A 197 -17.18 -19.34 -11.25
CA THR A 197 -17.01 -19.69 -12.66
C THR A 197 -15.79 -19.00 -13.29
N MET A 198 -15.30 -17.91 -12.69
CA MET A 198 -14.13 -17.17 -13.17
C MET A 198 -13.00 -17.08 -12.16
N PHE A 199 -13.28 -17.23 -10.87
CA PHE A 199 -12.28 -17.07 -9.80
C PHE A 199 -12.33 -18.18 -8.75
N GLY A 200 -11.23 -18.31 -8.02
CA GLY A 200 -11.11 -19.12 -6.80
C GLY A 200 -10.07 -18.51 -5.86
N VAL A 201 -9.86 -19.14 -4.71
CA VAL A 201 -8.83 -18.75 -3.73
C VAL A 201 -7.69 -19.77 -3.77
N CYS A 202 -6.45 -19.31 -3.86
CA CYS A 202 -5.29 -20.19 -3.74
C CYS A 202 -5.09 -20.61 -2.28
N ALA A 203 -4.89 -21.91 -2.03
CA ALA A 203 -4.62 -22.46 -0.70
C ALA A 203 -3.25 -23.16 -0.62
N ASN A 204 -2.30 -22.75 -1.46
CA ASN A 204 -0.95 -23.30 -1.45
C ASN A 204 0.00 -22.33 -0.76
N GLU A 205 0.48 -22.67 0.44
CA GLU A 205 1.44 -21.88 1.23
C GLU A 205 2.74 -21.54 0.46
N TRP A 206 3.11 -22.35 -0.53
CA TRP A 206 4.31 -22.16 -1.36
C TRP A 206 4.05 -21.32 -2.61
N ALA A 207 2.80 -20.93 -2.86
CA ALA A 207 2.45 -20.00 -3.92
C ALA A 207 2.55 -18.56 -3.38
N THR A 208 3.05 -17.64 -4.21
CA THR A 208 3.05 -16.20 -3.90
C THR A 208 1.63 -15.65 -3.67
N ASP A 209 0.64 -16.33 -4.23
CA ASP A 209 -0.77 -15.92 -4.22
C ASP A 209 -1.60 -16.66 -3.14
N ASP A 210 -0.97 -17.32 -2.16
CA ASP A 210 -1.67 -17.98 -1.05
C ASP A 210 -2.67 -17.05 -0.35
N GLY A 211 -3.88 -17.55 -0.08
CA GLY A 211 -4.97 -16.78 0.50
C GLY A 211 -5.56 -15.68 -0.39
N ALA A 212 -5.07 -15.51 -1.63
CA ALA A 212 -5.55 -14.50 -2.57
C ALA A 212 -6.55 -15.07 -3.57
N VAL A 213 -7.40 -14.17 -4.10
CA VAL A 213 -8.30 -14.48 -5.22
C VAL A 213 -7.51 -14.51 -6.51
N VAL A 214 -7.63 -15.60 -7.26
CA VAL A 214 -6.96 -15.86 -8.55
C VAL A 214 -7.98 -16.17 -9.63
N SER A 215 -7.72 -15.78 -10.88
CA SER A 215 -8.56 -16.20 -12.02
C SER A 215 -8.34 -17.67 -12.34
N LEU A 216 -9.34 -18.34 -12.92
CA LEU A 216 -9.22 -19.77 -13.27
C LEU A 216 -8.15 -20.03 -14.35
N ASP A 217 -7.86 -19.05 -15.19
CA ASP A 217 -6.81 -19.10 -16.21
C ASP A 217 -5.47 -18.48 -15.74
N HIS A 218 -5.37 -18.13 -14.45
CA HIS A 218 -4.12 -17.75 -13.82
C HIS A 218 -3.13 -18.93 -13.84
N THR A 219 -1.84 -18.62 -13.94
CA THR A 219 -0.76 -19.62 -13.93
C THR A 219 0.31 -19.20 -12.93
N CYS A 220 0.67 -20.10 -12.02
CA CYS A 220 1.77 -19.90 -11.06
C CYS A 220 2.80 -21.03 -11.17
N GLY A 221 3.98 -20.83 -10.57
CA GLY A 221 5.05 -21.83 -10.56
C GLY A 221 4.82 -22.99 -9.57
N SER A 222 3.84 -22.86 -8.69
CA SER A 222 3.57 -23.79 -7.58
C SER A 222 2.24 -24.55 -7.81
N HIS A 223 2.00 -24.98 -9.05
CA HIS A 223 0.83 -25.80 -9.41
C HIS A 223 0.89 -27.17 -8.70
N SER A 224 -0.26 -27.82 -8.44
CA SER A 224 -0.28 -29.15 -7.81
C SER A 224 0.39 -30.24 -8.64
N GLU A 225 0.30 -30.09 -9.96
CA GLU A 225 0.88 -30.97 -10.99
C GLU A 225 2.07 -30.27 -11.67
N THR A 226 3.16 -29.98 -10.94
CA THR A 226 4.41 -29.48 -11.57
C THR A 226 5.28 -30.63 -12.05
N ASP A 227 5.77 -30.56 -13.28
CA ASP A 227 6.60 -31.57 -13.93
C ASP A 227 8.11 -31.33 -13.80
N VAL A 228 8.51 -30.36 -12.98
CA VAL A 228 9.93 -30.01 -12.77
C VAL A 228 10.59 -31.10 -11.91
N PRO A 229 11.62 -31.80 -12.42
CA PRO A 229 12.32 -32.80 -11.62
C PRO A 229 13.05 -32.15 -10.45
N LYS A 230 13.09 -32.86 -9.31
CA LYS A 230 13.91 -32.46 -8.16
C LYS A 230 15.38 -32.59 -8.53
N ASN A 231 15.96 -31.53 -9.04
CA ASN A 231 17.39 -31.45 -9.25
C ASN A 231 18.08 -31.53 -7.88
N GLY A 232 19.19 -32.28 -7.81
CA GLY A 232 20.02 -32.33 -6.60
C GLY A 232 20.50 -30.93 -6.19
N THR A 233 21.13 -30.85 -5.03
CA THR A 233 21.73 -29.59 -4.57
C THR A 233 22.72 -29.06 -5.61
N ALA A 234 22.58 -27.80 -6.01
CA ALA A 234 23.57 -27.12 -6.85
C ALA A 234 24.93 -27.01 -6.15
N TRP A 235 24.93 -27.16 -4.83
CA TRP A 235 26.13 -27.26 -4.01
C TRP A 235 26.65 -28.68 -4.01
N PRO A 236 27.95 -28.91 -4.24
CA PRO A 236 28.55 -30.19 -3.98
C PRO A 236 28.48 -30.41 -2.47
N VAL A 237 27.50 -31.20 -2.03
CA VAL A 237 27.45 -31.70 -0.65
C VAL A 237 28.64 -32.61 -0.49
N ARG A 238 29.75 -32.06 -0.01
CA ARG A 238 30.87 -32.87 0.45
C ARG A 238 30.31 -33.63 1.66
N PRO A 239 30.36 -34.98 1.67
CA PRO A 239 29.97 -35.72 2.86
C PRO A 239 30.76 -35.15 4.04
N SER A 240 30.07 -34.93 5.17
CA SER A 240 30.72 -34.49 6.40
C SER A 240 31.86 -35.45 6.70
N ARG A 241 33.10 -34.99 6.58
CA ARG A 241 34.26 -35.76 7.02
C ARG A 241 34.29 -35.68 8.53
N VAL A 242 33.67 -36.66 9.17
CA VAL A 242 33.88 -36.89 10.61
C VAL A 242 35.33 -37.32 10.76
N ASN A 243 36.11 -36.56 11.52
CA ASN A 243 37.48 -36.97 11.86
C ASN A 243 37.40 -38.03 12.96
N GLU A 244 37.45 -39.31 12.57
CA GLU A 244 37.43 -40.44 13.50
C GLU A 244 38.62 -40.42 14.49
N GLY A 245 39.68 -39.65 14.21
CA GLY A 245 40.82 -39.46 15.09
C GLY A 245 40.68 -38.30 16.09
N ALA A 246 39.63 -37.49 16.00
CA ALA A 246 39.31 -36.41 16.94
C ALA A 246 38.01 -36.70 17.71
N LEU A 247 37.70 -37.98 17.92
CA LEU A 247 36.63 -38.39 18.82
C LEU A 247 37.11 -38.18 20.27
N ASP A 248 36.62 -37.12 20.91
CA ASP A 248 36.69 -36.99 22.36
C ASP A 248 35.75 -38.05 22.97
N ALA A 249 36.33 -39.18 23.35
CA ALA A 249 35.61 -40.22 24.06
C ALA A 249 35.37 -39.76 25.50
N GLU A 250 34.22 -39.11 25.75
CA GLU A 250 33.74 -38.91 27.10
C GLU A 250 33.55 -40.29 27.76
N PRO A 251 34.23 -40.58 28.89
CA PRO A 251 34.07 -41.86 29.56
C PRO A 251 32.62 -41.99 30.00
N MET A 252 31.96 -43.07 29.56
CA MET A 252 30.64 -43.43 30.06
C MET A 252 30.66 -43.35 31.60
N PRO A 253 29.73 -42.59 32.23
CA PRO A 253 29.69 -42.51 33.67
C PRO A 253 29.59 -43.95 34.19
N ARG A 254 30.57 -44.35 35.01
CA ARG A 254 30.56 -45.67 35.62
C ARG A 254 29.23 -45.80 36.35
N ALA A 255 28.45 -46.82 35.98
CA ALA A 255 27.25 -47.17 36.73
C ALA A 255 27.67 -47.22 38.20
N SER A 256 27.07 -46.36 39.02
CA SER A 256 27.28 -46.42 40.45
C SER A 256 26.83 -47.81 40.89
N GLU A 257 27.76 -48.61 41.41
CA GLU A 257 27.47 -49.93 42.01
C GLU A 257 26.47 -49.81 43.18
N GLN A 258 26.07 -48.58 43.54
CA GLN A 258 25.10 -48.25 44.58
C GLN A 258 23.64 -48.13 44.10
N ALA A 259 23.35 -48.15 42.78
CA ALA A 259 21.95 -48.13 42.30
C ALA A 259 21.33 -49.53 42.13
N GLY A 260 22.16 -50.57 41.98
CA GLY A 260 21.69 -51.95 41.75
C GLY A 260 21.09 -52.64 42.98
N THR A 261 21.45 -52.23 44.19
CA THR A 261 20.98 -52.89 45.42
C THR A 261 19.64 -52.34 45.93
N GLN A 262 19.26 -51.12 45.55
CA GLN A 262 17.99 -50.51 45.99
C GLN A 262 16.80 -50.87 45.09
N ALA A 263 17.01 -51.03 43.77
CA ALA A 263 15.91 -51.37 42.84
C ALA A 263 15.45 -52.84 42.96
N VAL A 264 16.35 -53.78 43.30
CA VAL A 264 16.02 -55.22 43.41
C VAL A 264 15.25 -55.53 44.71
N ALA A 265 15.43 -54.73 45.77
CA ALA A 265 14.70 -54.91 47.03
C ALA A 265 13.25 -54.41 46.96
N GLN A 266 12.97 -53.40 46.11
CA GLN A 266 11.64 -52.79 45.99
C GLN A 266 10.71 -53.58 45.06
N GLN A 267 11.24 -54.21 44.00
CA GLN A 267 10.44 -55.03 43.06
C GLN A 267 10.07 -56.44 43.59
N ALA A 268 10.71 -56.90 44.67
CA ALA A 268 10.39 -58.21 45.29
C ALA A 268 9.21 -58.18 46.28
N GLN A 269 8.69 -56.99 46.63
CA GLN A 269 7.61 -56.83 47.62
C GLN A 269 6.21 -56.65 47.01
N GLU A 270 6.08 -56.40 45.70
CA GLU A 270 4.77 -56.10 45.07
C GLU A 270 4.24 -57.19 44.12
N ALA A 271 4.97 -58.29 43.93
CA ALA A 271 4.53 -59.37 43.04
C ALA A 271 4.12 -60.64 43.81
N THR A 272 2.89 -60.67 44.33
CA THR A 272 2.12 -61.92 44.52
C THR A 272 0.70 -61.76 43.97
N PRO A 273 0.18 -62.73 43.19
CA PRO A 273 -0.99 -62.55 42.34
C PRO A 273 -2.31 -62.97 43.02
N SER A 274 -3.42 -62.33 42.67
CA SER A 274 -4.77 -62.92 42.87
C SER A 274 -5.62 -62.74 41.61
N GLU A 275 -5.98 -63.88 41.01
CA GLU A 275 -6.96 -64.01 39.95
C GLU A 275 -8.39 -63.75 40.45
N GLY A 276 -9.27 -63.28 39.55
CA GLY A 276 -10.73 -63.43 39.64
C GLY A 276 -11.54 -62.12 39.56
N GLY A 277 -12.21 -61.87 38.43
CA GLY A 277 -13.34 -60.92 38.33
C GLY A 277 -14.64 -61.49 38.94
N PRO A 278 -15.85 -60.91 38.73
CA PRO A 278 -16.23 -59.81 37.81
C PRO A 278 -17.20 -58.73 38.38
N GLU A 279 -17.59 -57.80 37.49
CA GLU A 279 -18.90 -57.10 37.34
C GLU A 279 -19.36 -55.90 38.22
N GLU A 280 -20.08 -55.01 37.50
CA GLU A 280 -21.08 -54.00 37.90
C GLU A 280 -20.70 -52.60 38.44
N ALA A 281 -20.97 -51.62 37.56
CA ALA A 281 -21.97 -50.55 37.68
C ALA A 281 -21.77 -49.31 38.59
N ALA A 282 -22.40 -48.23 38.09
CA ALA A 282 -22.76 -46.94 38.73
C ALA A 282 -21.64 -45.88 38.78
N ARG A 283 -21.79 -44.77 38.03
CA ARG A 283 -22.46 -43.49 38.42
C ARG A 283 -21.75 -42.86 39.63
N SER A 284 -21.36 -41.59 39.67
CA SER A 284 -21.96 -40.38 39.11
C SER A 284 -21.02 -39.19 39.41
N GLU A 285 -21.07 -38.20 38.53
CA GLU A 285 -21.17 -36.75 38.76
C GLU A 285 -20.29 -36.00 39.77
N GLY A 286 -19.82 -34.83 39.31
CA GLY A 286 -19.45 -33.71 40.17
C GLY A 286 -18.31 -32.85 39.64
N GLY A 287 -18.59 -31.98 38.65
CA GLY A 287 -17.78 -30.77 38.46
C GLY A 287 -18.13 -29.71 39.52
N PRO A 288 -17.85 -28.41 39.31
CA PRO A 288 -16.75 -27.75 38.61
C PRO A 288 -16.00 -26.80 39.59
N GLN A 289 -14.96 -26.06 39.15
CA GLN A 289 -14.90 -24.59 39.33
C GLN A 289 -13.59 -23.97 38.83
N GLU A 290 -13.80 -22.85 38.13
CA GLU A 290 -12.84 -21.86 37.64
C GLU A 290 -11.96 -21.25 38.74
N ALA A 291 -10.74 -20.84 38.35
CA ALA A 291 -10.26 -19.47 38.54
C ALA A 291 -8.94 -19.25 37.76
N THR A 292 -8.98 -18.39 36.75
CA THR A 292 -7.82 -17.64 36.23
C THR A 292 -7.70 -16.32 37.01
N PRO A 293 -6.75 -15.41 36.72
CA PRO A 293 -5.30 -15.55 36.55
C PRO A 293 -4.55 -14.60 37.53
N SER A 294 -3.21 -14.63 37.56
CA SER A 294 -2.40 -13.57 38.19
C SER A 294 -1.29 -13.13 37.24
N GLU A 295 -1.38 -11.88 36.79
CA GLU A 295 -0.23 -11.09 36.34
C GLU A 295 0.64 -10.74 37.55
N ALA A 296 1.95 -10.71 37.37
CA ALA A 296 2.86 -9.85 38.14
C ALA A 296 4.12 -9.57 37.31
N SER A 297 4.29 -8.28 37.10
CA SER A 297 5.41 -7.54 36.51
C SER A 297 6.72 -7.65 37.31
N MET A 298 7.85 -7.50 36.61
CA MET A 298 9.16 -6.98 37.08
C MET A 298 10.07 -6.88 35.86
N ASN A 299 10.39 -5.68 35.35
CA ASN A 299 11.35 -4.66 35.82
C ASN A 299 12.63 -4.66 34.95
N THR A 300 12.84 -3.49 34.35
CA THR A 300 14.10 -2.79 34.03
C THR A 300 15.43 -3.44 34.42
N ASP A 301 16.30 -3.57 33.41
CA ASP A 301 17.60 -2.89 33.31
C ASP A 301 17.83 -2.48 31.84
#